data_AF-A0A5B8VL84-F1
#
_entry.id   AF-A0A5B8VL84-F1
#
_cell.length_a   1.000
_cell.length_b   1.000
_cell.length_c   1.000
_cell.angle_alpha   90.00
_cell.angle_beta   90.00
_cell.angle_gamma   90.00
#
_symmetry.space_group_name_H-M   'P 1'
#
loop_
_entity.id
_entity.type
_entity.pdbx_description
1 polymer ?
#
loop_
_entity_poly.entity_id
_entity_poly.type
_entity_poly.pdbx_seq_one_letter_code
_entity_poly.pdbx_strand_id
1 'polypeptide(L)'
;MKIFTLYRLYIAYIGLLLLPILQLRAQPTNSTAPKPGDVSTGEYAFIAAVLPGSMGANQIWDYQNLVDSAAESLTKFISPTATPYYSDFPTASLAANTDDTLYSYYTISGGICCCLAASPPRSALSMHILILPHITP
;
A
#
# COMPACT_ATOMS: atom_id res chain seq x y z
N MET A 1 12.21 10.31 -55.32
CA MET A 1 11.38 10.89 -54.24
C MET A 1 10.50 9.86 -53.49
N LYS A 2 10.88 8.57 -53.43
CA LYS A 2 10.12 7.52 -52.70
C LYS A 2 10.88 6.98 -51.47
N ILE A 3 12.22 7.00 -51.52
CA ILE A 3 13.10 6.48 -50.45
C ILE A 3 13.01 7.31 -49.15
N PHE A 4 12.92 8.64 -49.26
CA PHE A 4 12.79 9.55 -48.11
C PHE A 4 11.43 9.40 -47.41
N THR A 5 10.39 9.03 -48.14
CA THR A 5 9.05 8.78 -47.60
C THR A 5 9.01 7.47 -46.80
N LEU A 6 9.69 6.43 -47.29
CA LEU A 6 9.81 5.14 -46.59
C LEU A 6 10.59 5.26 -45.28
N TYR A 7 11.67 6.06 -45.25
CA TYR A 7 12.44 6.30 -44.04
C TYR A 7 11.64 7.03 -42.94
N ARG A 8 10.79 7.99 -43.34
CA ARG A 8 9.88 8.68 -42.41
C ARG A 8 8.83 7.75 -41.81
N LEU A 9 8.29 6.84 -42.61
CA LEU A 9 7.33 5.83 -42.14
C LEU A 9 7.98 4.81 -41.19
N TYR A 10 9.23 4.43 -41.45
CA TYR A 10 9.98 3.52 -40.58
C TYR A 10 10.29 4.13 -39.21
N ILE A 11 10.70 5.40 -39.16
CA ILE A 11 10.92 6.11 -37.88
C ILE A 11 9.60 6.25 -37.11
N ALA A 12 8.51 6.59 -37.79
CA ALA A 12 7.19 6.69 -37.15
C ALA A 12 6.71 5.34 -36.58
N TYR A 13 6.98 4.23 -37.29
CA TYR A 13 6.66 2.88 -36.84
C TYR A 13 7.48 2.46 -35.60
N ILE A 14 8.78 2.74 -35.58
CA ILE A 14 9.63 2.50 -34.40
C ILE A 14 9.16 3.36 -33.22
N GLY A 15 8.85 4.63 -33.46
CA GLY A 15 8.29 5.52 -32.44
C GLY A 15 6.96 5.02 -31.87
N LEU A 16 6.09 4.47 -32.73
CA LEU A 16 4.80 3.91 -32.33
C LEU A 16 4.93 2.63 -31.49
N LEU A 17 5.93 1.78 -31.80
CA LEU A 17 6.22 0.54 -31.07
C LEU A 17 6.89 0.76 -29.70
N LEU A 18 7.54 1.91 -29.47
CA LEU A 18 8.23 2.23 -28.22
C LEU A 18 7.33 2.91 -27.16
N LEU A 19 6.11 3.33 -27.52
CA LEU A 19 5.18 4.02 -26.61
C LEU A 19 4.65 3.20 -25.42
N PRO A 20 4.43 1.87 -25.48
CA PRO A 20 3.89 1.12 -24.33
C PRO A 20 4.94 0.76 -23.26
N ILE A 21 6.24 1.01 -23.47
CA ILE A 21 7.32 0.54 -22.57
C ILE A 21 7.61 1.51 -21.41
N LEU A 22 7.04 2.72 -21.44
CA LEU A 22 7.29 3.77 -20.44
C LEU A 22 6.33 3.75 -19.23
N GLN A 23 5.62 2.65 -19.00
CA GLN A 23 4.81 2.48 -17.79
C GLN A 23 5.75 2.24 -16.60
N LEU A 24 6.28 3.31 -16.00
CA LEU A 24 7.10 3.26 -14.80
C LEU A 24 6.23 2.79 -13.62
N ARG A 25 6.32 1.50 -13.29
CA ARG A 25 5.69 0.92 -12.10
C ARG A 25 6.58 1.24 -10.90
N ALA A 26 6.35 2.37 -10.24
CA ALA A 26 6.92 2.59 -8.92
C ALA A 26 6.30 1.58 -7.95
N GLN A 27 7.10 0.63 -7.46
CA GLN A 27 6.69 -0.25 -6.37
C GLN A 27 7.31 0.25 -5.06
N PRO A 28 6.56 0.25 -3.94
CA PRO A 28 7.14 0.56 -2.63
C PRO A 28 8.28 -0.42 -2.32
N THR A 29 9.48 0.07 -2.04
CA THR A 29 10.67 -0.75 -1.78
C THR A 29 10.93 -0.98 -0.29
N ASN A 30 9.95 -0.77 0.59
CA ASN A 30 10.16 -1.01 2.02
C ASN A 30 10.20 -2.52 2.31
N SER A 31 11.42 -3.03 2.50
CA SER A 31 11.72 -4.44 2.73
C SER A 31 11.77 -4.84 4.20
N THR A 32 11.54 -3.91 5.13
CA THR A 32 11.63 -4.16 6.56
C THR A 32 10.26 -4.12 7.22
N ALA A 33 9.90 -5.19 7.93
CA ALA A 33 8.74 -5.20 8.79
C ALA A 33 8.88 -4.11 9.89
N PRO A 34 7.77 -3.45 10.26
CA PRO A 34 7.77 -2.46 11.33
C PRO A 34 8.18 -3.07 12.68
N LYS A 35 8.79 -2.27 13.53
CA LYS A 35 9.26 -2.63 14.87
C LYS A 35 8.61 -1.74 15.93
N PRO A 36 8.55 -2.18 17.20
CA PRO A 36 8.12 -1.31 18.28
C PRO A 36 8.95 -0.01 18.33
N GLY A 37 8.28 1.13 18.37
CA GLY A 37 8.88 2.47 18.27
C GLY A 37 8.69 3.14 16.91
N ASP A 38 8.38 2.39 15.86
CA ASP A 38 8.12 2.95 14.54
C ASP A 38 6.77 3.68 14.51
N VAL A 39 6.67 4.72 13.69
CA VAL A 39 5.43 5.46 13.42
C VAL A 39 5.21 5.51 11.93
N SER A 40 4.00 5.12 11.49
CA SER A 40 3.55 5.26 10.12
C SER A 40 2.47 6.34 10.05
N THR A 41 2.71 7.35 9.22
CA THR A 41 1.73 8.39 8.90
C THR A 41 1.01 7.98 7.63
N GLY A 42 -0.31 7.85 7.72
CA GLY A 42 -1.19 7.71 6.57
C GLY A 42 -1.87 9.04 6.29
N GLU A 43 -1.82 9.47 5.04
CA GLU A 43 -2.60 10.61 4.53
C GLU A 43 -3.79 10.09 3.74
N TYR A 44 -4.95 10.71 3.91
CA TYR A 44 -6.14 10.35 3.16
C TYR A 44 -6.32 11.31 1.98
N ALA A 45 -6.58 10.76 0.80
CA ALA A 45 -7.05 11.52 -0.36
C ALA A 45 -8.54 11.24 -0.56
N PHE A 46 -9.41 11.99 0.11
CA PHE A 46 -10.86 11.79 0.09
C PHE A 46 -11.59 13.12 0.23
N ILE A 47 -12.07 13.67 -0.89
CA ILE A 47 -13.09 14.75 -0.85
C ILE A 47 -14.27 14.52 -1.81
N ALA A 48 -14.24 13.51 -2.67
CA ALA A 48 -15.38 13.08 -3.49
C ALA A 48 -15.25 11.59 -3.86
N ALA A 49 -16.35 10.95 -4.27
CA ALA A 49 -16.42 9.53 -4.59
C ALA A 49 -15.39 9.14 -5.66
N VAL A 50 -14.24 8.63 -5.23
CA VAL A 50 -13.30 7.91 -6.11
C VAL A 50 -13.94 6.55 -6.35
N LEU A 51 -14.45 6.34 -7.55
CA LEU A 51 -14.98 5.03 -7.92
C LEU A 51 -13.81 4.05 -8.01
N PRO A 52 -13.82 2.95 -7.23
CA PRO A 52 -12.84 1.90 -7.45
C PRO A 52 -13.04 1.41 -8.90
N GLY A 53 -11.95 1.43 -9.68
CA GLY A 53 -11.96 0.90 -11.03
C GLY A 53 -12.34 -0.58 -11.05
N SER A 54 -12.51 -1.13 -12.25
CA SER A 54 -12.77 -2.57 -12.43
C SER A 54 -11.71 -3.42 -11.73
N MET A 55 -12.12 -4.51 -11.08
CA MET A 55 -11.18 -5.47 -10.51
C MET A 55 -10.42 -6.20 -11.63
N GLY A 56 -9.15 -6.55 -11.38
CA GLY A 56 -8.36 -7.39 -12.27
C GLY A 56 -6.94 -6.89 -12.50
N ALA A 57 -6.14 -7.70 -13.18
CA ALA A 57 -4.80 -7.29 -13.60
C ALA A 57 -4.87 -6.22 -14.71
N ASN A 58 -3.77 -5.48 -14.91
CA ASN A 58 -3.60 -4.51 -15.99
C ASN A 58 -4.59 -3.34 -16.01
N GLN A 59 -5.09 -2.92 -14.85
CA GLN A 59 -5.91 -1.71 -14.73
C GLN A 59 -5.03 -0.46 -14.79
N ILE A 60 -5.56 0.57 -15.45
CA ILE A 60 -5.05 1.94 -15.37
C ILE A 60 -5.85 2.61 -14.26
N TRP A 61 -5.19 2.87 -13.15
CA TRP A 61 -5.78 3.62 -12.04
C TRP A 61 -5.60 5.10 -12.31
N ASP A 62 -6.70 5.82 -12.52
CA ASP A 62 -6.68 7.28 -12.72
C ASP A 62 -6.79 7.99 -11.37
N TYR A 63 -5.72 8.68 -10.99
CA TYR A 63 -5.60 9.41 -9.72
C TYR A 63 -5.71 10.93 -9.89
N GLN A 64 -6.03 11.43 -11.09
CA GLN A 64 -5.98 12.87 -11.38
C GLN A 64 -6.97 13.71 -10.56
N ASN A 65 -8.02 13.09 -10.03
CA ASN A 65 -9.02 13.75 -9.19
C ASN A 65 -8.81 13.48 -7.69
N LEU A 66 -7.72 12.81 -7.30
CA LEU A 66 -7.36 12.70 -5.89
C LEU A 66 -6.95 14.08 -5.40
N VAL A 67 -7.60 14.52 -4.35
CA VAL A 67 -7.23 15.73 -3.62
C VAL A 67 -7.00 15.31 -2.18
N ASP A 68 -5.94 15.87 -1.61
CA ASP A 68 -5.60 15.70 -0.21
C ASP A 68 -6.78 16.13 0.67
N SER A 69 -7.18 15.25 1.59
CA SER A 69 -8.23 15.55 2.56
C SER A 69 -7.72 16.39 3.74
N ALA A 70 -6.41 16.63 3.83
CA ALA A 70 -5.69 17.18 4.98
C ALA A 70 -5.90 16.38 6.29
N ALA A 71 -6.47 15.18 6.21
CA ALA A 71 -6.62 14.27 7.32
C ALA A 71 -5.43 13.31 7.37
N GLU A 72 -4.82 13.22 8.54
CA GLU A 72 -3.73 12.30 8.85
C GLU A 72 -4.19 11.25 9.86
N SER A 73 -3.73 10.02 9.68
CA SER A 73 -3.85 8.94 10.66
C SER A 73 -2.47 8.46 11.04
N LEU A 74 -2.14 8.58 12.32
CA LEU A 74 -0.89 8.07 12.87
C LEU A 74 -1.09 6.65 13.40
N THR A 75 -0.29 5.73 12.89
CA THR A 75 -0.19 4.36 13.40
C THR A 75 1.14 4.20 14.12
N LYS A 76 1.07 4.04 15.45
CA LYS A 76 2.24 3.82 16.31
C LYS A 76 2.43 2.32 16.52
N PHE A 77 3.60 1.79 16.19
CA PHE A 77 3.92 0.40 16.45
C PHE A 77 4.53 0.28 17.85
N ILE A 78 3.97 -0.57 18.69
CA ILE A 78 4.33 -0.74 20.10
C ILE A 78 4.47 -2.23 20.45
N SER A 79 5.12 -2.50 21.58
CA SER A 79 5.16 -3.86 22.12
C SER A 79 3.75 -4.31 22.49
N PRO A 80 3.33 -5.55 22.14
CA PRO A 80 2.07 -6.11 22.60
C PRO A 80 1.92 -6.04 24.13
N THR A 81 3.00 -6.25 24.89
CA THR A 81 2.97 -6.20 26.37
C THR A 81 2.64 -4.81 26.95
N ALA A 82 2.76 -3.74 26.15
CA ALA A 82 2.39 -2.39 26.55
C ALA A 82 0.89 -2.10 26.34
N THR A 83 0.14 -3.07 25.82
CA THR A 83 -1.29 -2.93 25.54
C THR A 83 -2.16 -3.53 26.66
N PRO A 84 -3.39 -3.03 26.86
CA PRO A 84 -4.32 -3.62 27.83
C PRO A 84 -4.79 -5.04 27.50
N TYR A 85 -4.74 -5.45 26.22
CA TYR A 85 -5.30 -6.73 25.74
C TYR A 85 -4.22 -7.77 25.39
N TYR A 86 -2.99 -7.58 25.87
CA TYR A 86 -1.88 -8.50 25.60
C TYR A 86 -2.19 -9.96 25.95
N SER A 87 -2.90 -10.19 27.07
CA SER A 87 -3.28 -11.52 27.54
C SER A 87 -4.12 -12.30 26.55
N ASP A 88 -4.87 -11.61 25.70
CA ASP A 88 -5.76 -12.23 24.73
C ASP A 88 -5.01 -12.61 23.43
N PHE A 89 -3.82 -12.03 23.22
CA PHE A 89 -2.99 -12.23 22.03
C PHE A 89 -1.53 -12.59 22.39
N PRO A 90 -1.28 -13.70 23.12
CA PRO A 90 0.05 -14.04 23.62
C PRO A 90 1.07 -14.38 22.52
N THR A 91 0.61 -14.71 21.31
CA THR A 91 1.45 -15.02 20.14
C THR A 91 1.78 -13.79 19.30
N ALA A 92 1.27 -12.61 19.66
CA ALA A 92 1.57 -11.37 18.96
C ALA A 92 3.02 -10.95 19.25
N SER A 93 3.74 -10.54 18.20
CA SER A 93 5.09 -9.98 18.31
C SER A 93 5.10 -8.47 18.12
N LEU A 94 4.00 -7.89 17.62
CA LEU A 94 3.84 -6.46 17.38
C LEU A 94 2.39 -6.04 17.62
N ALA A 95 2.18 -4.86 18.17
CA ALA A 95 0.88 -4.20 18.19
C ALA A 95 0.97 -2.86 17.45
N ALA A 96 -0.05 -2.51 16.67
CA ALA A 96 -0.20 -1.20 16.08
C ALA A 96 -1.34 -0.48 16.79
N ASN A 97 -1.07 0.72 17.27
CA ASN A 97 -2.04 1.59 17.89
C ASN A 97 -2.42 2.70 16.90
N THR A 98 -3.72 2.78 16.60
CA THR A 98 -4.30 3.83 15.76
C THR A 98 -5.26 4.63 16.64
N ASP A 99 -5.14 5.97 16.59
CA ASP A 99 -6.01 6.91 17.32
C ASP A 99 -6.10 6.65 18.84
N ASP A 100 -4.98 6.22 19.46
CA ASP A 100 -4.79 5.98 20.90
C ASP A 100 -5.77 4.99 21.57
N THR A 101 -6.71 4.42 20.82
CA THR A 101 -7.82 3.60 21.36
C THR A 101 -8.01 2.26 20.64
N LEU A 102 -7.48 2.12 19.42
CA LEU A 102 -7.58 0.89 18.64
C LEU A 102 -6.21 0.21 18.58
N TYR A 103 -6.19 -1.09 18.85
CA TYR A 103 -4.99 -1.92 18.80
C TYR A 103 -5.18 -3.06 17.80
N SER A 104 -4.29 -3.14 16.82
CA SER A 104 -4.19 -4.29 15.92
C SER A 104 -2.96 -5.12 16.30
N TYR A 105 -3.11 -6.44 16.41
CA TYR A 105 -2.03 -7.34 16.81
C TYR A 105 -1.52 -8.12 15.61
N TYR A 106 -0.21 -8.28 15.54
CA TYR A 106 0.47 -8.94 14.43
C TYR A 106 1.49 -9.94 14.94
N THR A 107 1.64 -11.03 14.18
CA THR A 107 2.81 -11.90 14.27
C THR A 107 3.70 -11.60 13.08
N ILE A 108 4.99 -11.36 13.35
CA ILE A 108 6.01 -11.18 12.34
C ILE A 108 6.76 -12.49 12.20
N SER A 109 6.74 -13.06 11.00
CA SER A 109 7.52 -14.24 10.65
C SER A 109 8.21 -14.01 9.31
N GLY A 110 9.54 -14.13 9.26
CA GLY A 110 10.30 -13.98 8.02
C GLY A 110 10.19 -12.60 7.35
N GLY A 111 9.94 -11.52 8.11
CA GLY A 111 9.73 -10.18 7.57
C GLY A 111 8.32 -9.91 7.03
N ILE A 112 7.41 -10.88 7.12
CA ILE A 112 5.99 -10.74 6.77
C ILE A 112 5.20 -10.45 8.04
N CYS A 113 4.33 -9.44 7.97
CA CYS A 113 3.45 -9.03 9.06
C CYS A 113 2.03 -9.55 8.80
N CYS A 114 1.57 -10.54 9.58
CA CYS A 114 0.21 -11.06 9.47
C CYS A 114 -0.65 -10.48 10.60
N CYS A 115 -1.76 -9.83 10.25
CA CYS A 115 -2.72 -9.37 11.25
C CYS A 115 -3.46 -10.56 11.87
N LEU A 116 -3.45 -10.63 13.21
CA LEU A 116 -4.16 -11.65 13.97
C LEU A 116 -5.59 -11.18 14.28
N ALA A 117 -5.73 -9.95 14.76
CA ALA A 117 -7.00 -9.36 15.18
C ALA A 117 -6.84 -7.84 15.45
N ALA A 118 -7.97 -7.15 15.60
CA ALA A 118 -8.05 -5.78 16.09
C ALA A 118 -9.00 -5.69 17.30
N SER A 119 -8.66 -4.87 18.30
CA SER A 119 -9.42 -4.66 19.54
C SER A 119 -9.44 -3.18 19.95
N PRO A 120 -10.59 -2.63 20.41
CA PRO A 120 -11.91 -3.25 20.44
C PRO A 120 -12.48 -3.51 19.03
N PRO A 121 -13.42 -4.48 18.85
CA PRO A 121 -13.97 -4.81 17.55
C PRO A 121 -14.75 -3.62 16.99
N ARG A 122 -14.25 -3.01 15.91
CA ARG A 122 -15.04 -2.09 15.08
C ARG A 122 -15.87 -2.91 14.09
N SER A 123 -17.12 -2.50 13.91
CA SER A 123 -18.06 -3.00 12.89
C SER A 123 -17.64 -2.71 11.44
N ALA A 124 -16.44 -2.14 11.22
CA ALA A 124 -15.84 -1.93 9.92
C ALA A 124 -14.58 -2.77 9.84
N LEU A 125 -14.63 -3.86 9.07
CA LEU A 125 -13.48 -4.62 8.61
C LEU A 125 -12.60 -3.68 7.75
N SER A 126 -11.76 -2.88 8.39
CA SER A 126 -10.69 -2.16 7.69
C SER A 126 -9.58 -3.15 7.43
N MET A 127 -9.67 -3.87 6.32
CA MET A 127 -8.60 -4.71 5.80
C MET A 127 -7.47 -3.78 5.32
N HIS A 128 -6.61 -3.38 6.24
CA HIS A 128 -5.35 -2.72 5.92
C HIS A 128 -4.40 -3.78 5.35
N ILE A 129 -4.42 -3.96 4.03
CA ILE A 129 -3.40 -4.77 3.36
C ILE A 129 -2.10 -3.98 3.40
N LEU A 130 -1.25 -4.27 4.37
CA LEU A 130 0.15 -3.90 4.29
C LEU A 130 0.81 -4.82 3.25
N ILE A 131 0.83 -4.40 1.98
CA ILE A 131 1.58 -5.11 0.93
C ILE A 131 3.07 -4.87 1.20
N LEU A 132 3.69 -5.77 1.97
CA LEU A 132 5.14 -5.87 1.99
C LEU A 132 5.57 -6.58 0.70
N PRO A 133 6.51 -6.02 -0.08
CA PRO A 133 6.97 -6.66 -1.31
C PRO A 133 7.57 -8.03 -0.97
N HIS A 134 6.88 -9.09 -1.41
CA HIS A 134 7.40 -10.45 -1.37
C HIS A 134 8.41 -10.58 -2.52
N ILE A 135 9.70 -10.52 -2.18
CA ILE A 135 10.78 -10.84 -3.11
C ILE A 135 11.11 -12.32 -2.89
N THR A 136 10.67 -13.19 -3.80
CA THR A 136 11.28 -14.53 -3.94
C THR A 136 12.63 -14.41 -4.64
N PRO A 137 13.61 -15.27 -4.31
CA PRO A 137 15.00 -15.16 -4.76
C PRO A 137 15.17 -15.22 -6.29
#